data_AF-A0A6F8V9Z5-F1
#
_entry.id   AF-A0A6F8V9Z5-F1
#
_cell.length_a   1.000
_cell.length_b   1.000
_cell.length_c   1.000
_cell.angle_alpha   90.00
_cell.angle_beta   90.00
_cell.angle_gamma   90.00
#
_symmetry.space_group_name_H-M   'P 1'
#
loop_
_entity.id
_entity.type
_entity.pdbx_description
1 polymer ?
#
loop_
_entity_poly.entity_id
_entity_poly.type
_entity_poly.pdbx_seq_one_letter_code
_entity_poly.pdbx_strand_id
1 'polypeptide(L)'
;MNRLTIVTVALLGWLFAAPAFSADLSSPPSVISASPPEASAVQSTADLVRLTTLLMAVNRFKQISIGDYEKALLMFATDDAVAKFRRFSQNIWAETPPAMGWSYFMSSSVHAVGAAGRQQPLVAFYNPWCDVFLITEWRMDEDIPRLVDAEMLMGDWLRPGKELSPVPNWLRTNTFKPAALGSSVAQSIQEFEERFKTTGSGPWRKQLPVLENQQLLTEVNYPAVSLMLLNNLQNINAFRTLKKENNSRIATCRRLTVDVIRAGAQGQIGKSRKTADDTLPQTWDVLEGVDAKWFRTLEAVAVIDGNDGCLVFLSPVFDVNGSLSLFFKGKKADLRLKRIDVIDYSGFYQEIKGKGEAPHKELSL
;
A
#
# COMPACT_ATOMS: atom_id res chain seq x y z
N MET A 1 -38.15 15.12 -37.84
CA MET A 1 -37.10 14.39 -38.58
C MET A 1 -35.78 14.55 -37.83
N ASN A 2 -35.30 13.43 -37.25
CA ASN A 2 -33.90 13.02 -37.05
C ASN A 2 -32.90 13.98 -36.37
N ARG A 3 -32.14 13.63 -35.32
CA ARG A 3 -31.93 12.39 -34.54
C ARG A 3 -31.38 12.80 -33.17
N LEU A 4 -31.95 12.26 -32.09
CA LEU A 4 -31.42 12.33 -30.73
C LEU A 4 -30.57 11.08 -30.51
N THR A 5 -29.26 11.23 -30.33
CA THR A 5 -28.36 10.10 -30.01
C THR A 5 -28.41 9.86 -28.51
N ILE A 6 -29.19 8.87 -28.09
CA ILE A 6 -29.22 8.36 -26.71
C ILE A 6 -28.03 7.41 -26.55
N VAL A 7 -27.05 7.79 -25.74
CA VAL A 7 -26.01 6.88 -25.26
C VAL A 7 -26.52 6.25 -23.97
N THR A 8 -27.10 5.05 -24.10
CA THR A 8 -27.49 4.21 -22.97
C THR A 8 -26.24 3.50 -22.45
N VAL A 9 -25.64 3.98 -21.36
CA VAL A 9 -24.61 3.22 -20.63
C VAL A 9 -25.33 2.22 -19.72
N ALA A 10 -25.32 0.96 -20.12
CA ALA A 10 -25.81 -0.16 -19.33
C ALA A 10 -24.84 -0.43 -18.16
N LEU A 11 -25.16 0.10 -16.98
CA LEU A 11 -24.39 -0.06 -15.74
C LEU A 11 -25.11 -0.95 -14.72
N LEU A 12 -25.85 -1.96 -15.19
CA LEU A 12 -26.62 -2.89 -14.37
C LEU A 12 -26.35 -4.32 -14.82
N GLY A 13 -25.45 -5.01 -14.09
CA GLY A 13 -25.17 -6.43 -14.31
C GLY A 13 -23.97 -7.04 -13.58
N TRP A 14 -23.34 -6.35 -12.62
CA TRP A 14 -22.14 -6.83 -11.91
C TRP A 14 -22.31 -6.83 -10.38
N LEU A 15 -23.52 -7.09 -9.90
CA LEU A 15 -23.77 -7.40 -8.49
C LEU A 15 -23.99 -8.91 -8.37
N PHE A 16 -23.16 -9.57 -7.55
CA PHE A 16 -23.22 -10.99 -7.15
C PHE A 16 -22.51 -12.06 -8.01
N ALA A 17 -21.29 -11.78 -8.48
CA ALA A 17 -20.34 -12.86 -8.77
C ALA A 17 -18.95 -12.51 -8.20
N ALA A 18 -18.62 -13.09 -7.04
CA ALA A 18 -17.22 -13.18 -6.65
C ALA A 18 -16.51 -14.07 -7.69
N PRO A 19 -15.44 -13.61 -8.36
CA PRO A 19 -14.73 -14.48 -9.29
C PRO A 19 -14.15 -15.65 -8.50
N ALA A 20 -14.44 -16.88 -8.96
CA ALA A 20 -13.77 -18.07 -8.47
C ALA A 20 -12.31 -18.02 -8.95
N PHE A 21 -11.43 -17.41 -8.15
CA PHE A 21 -10.00 -17.37 -8.44
C PHE A 21 -9.36 -18.71 -8.09
N SER A 22 -8.98 -19.48 -9.11
CA SER A 22 -8.08 -20.63 -8.96
C SER A 22 -6.65 -20.09 -9.08
N ALA A 23 -5.95 -19.94 -7.97
CA ALA A 23 -4.55 -19.52 -7.94
C ALA A 23 -3.67 -20.75 -7.74
N ASP A 24 -2.68 -20.94 -8.63
CA ASP A 24 -1.61 -21.90 -8.41
C ASP A 24 -0.65 -21.32 -7.35
N LEU A 25 -0.71 -21.87 -6.14
CA LEU A 25 0.03 -21.40 -4.97
C LEU A 25 1.39 -22.13 -4.81
N SER A 26 1.85 -22.88 -5.82
CA SER A 26 2.91 -23.90 -5.65
C SER A 26 4.30 -23.56 -6.19
N SER A 27 4.56 -22.35 -6.73
CA SER A 27 5.89 -22.02 -7.28
C SER A 27 6.84 -21.37 -6.25
N PRO A 28 8.08 -21.87 -6.07
CA PRO A 28 9.07 -21.26 -5.20
C PRO A 28 9.77 -20.05 -5.87
N PRO A 29 10.06 -18.95 -5.15
CA PRO A 29 10.88 -17.85 -5.64
C PRO A 29 12.39 -18.12 -5.49
N SER A 30 13.19 -17.49 -6.37
CA SER A 30 14.65 -17.52 -6.37
C SER A 30 15.26 -16.62 -5.27
N VAL A 31 16.39 -17.04 -4.69
CA VAL A 31 17.12 -16.38 -3.59
C VAL A 31 18.21 -15.45 -4.16
N ILE A 32 18.40 -14.25 -3.57
CA ILE A 32 19.45 -13.29 -3.97
C ILE A 32 20.36 -12.96 -2.77
N SER A 33 21.67 -12.98 -3.03
CA SER A 33 22.76 -12.55 -2.15
C SER A 33 23.07 -11.07 -2.38
N ALA A 34 23.22 -10.28 -1.32
CA ALA A 34 23.55 -8.85 -1.40
C ALA A 34 25.06 -8.63 -1.61
N SER A 35 25.41 -7.67 -2.48
CA SER A 35 26.74 -7.06 -2.57
C SER A 35 26.68 -5.62 -2.06
N PRO A 36 27.81 -5.01 -1.62
CA PRO A 36 27.81 -3.71 -0.95
C PRO A 36 27.58 -2.55 -1.93
N PRO A 37 26.99 -1.42 -1.48
CA PRO A 37 26.67 -0.29 -2.35
C PRO A 37 27.90 0.56 -2.66
N GLU A 38 28.09 0.89 -3.94
CA GLU A 38 29.01 1.93 -4.40
C GLU A 38 28.38 3.34 -4.32
N ALA A 39 29.26 4.35 -4.21
CA ALA A 39 29.00 5.68 -3.70
C ALA A 39 28.02 6.53 -4.53
N SER A 40 27.00 7.09 -3.85
CA SER A 40 26.05 8.07 -4.40
C SER A 40 26.58 9.51 -4.31
N ALA A 41 26.17 10.35 -5.26
CA ALA A 41 26.52 11.77 -5.38
C ALA A 41 26.34 12.56 -4.06
N VAL A 42 27.30 13.46 -3.77
CA VAL A 42 27.36 14.27 -2.54
C VAL A 42 26.16 15.21 -2.46
N GLN A 43 25.15 14.86 -1.66
CA GLN A 43 24.06 15.77 -1.28
C GLN A 43 24.62 16.89 -0.39
N SER A 44 24.21 18.14 -0.62
CA SER A 44 24.64 19.25 0.23
C SER A 44 24.06 19.12 1.64
N THR A 45 24.75 19.62 2.66
CA THR A 45 24.25 19.61 4.05
C THR A 45 22.91 20.33 4.19
N ALA A 46 22.67 21.37 3.40
CA ALA A 46 21.40 22.10 3.40
C ALA A 46 20.25 21.24 2.86
N ASP A 47 20.48 20.45 1.81
CA ASP A 47 19.47 19.54 1.25
C ASP A 47 19.12 18.42 2.24
N LEU A 48 20.13 17.89 2.95
CA LEU A 48 19.93 16.89 4.00
C LEU A 48 19.09 17.43 5.16
N VAL A 49 19.36 18.65 5.62
CA VAL A 49 18.57 19.31 6.68
C VAL A 49 17.12 19.53 6.22
N ARG A 50 16.92 19.99 4.99
CA ARG A 50 15.57 20.19 4.42
C ARG A 50 14.80 18.88 4.32
N LEU A 51 15.42 17.83 3.77
CA LEU A 51 14.79 16.51 3.65
C LEU A 51 14.46 15.93 5.03
N THR A 52 15.38 16.04 5.99
CA THR A 52 15.13 15.58 7.37
C THR A 52 13.95 16.32 8.00
N THR A 53 13.89 17.63 7.83
CA THR A 53 12.79 18.47 8.35
C THR A 53 11.45 18.09 7.73
N LEU A 54 11.41 17.89 6.42
CA LEU A 54 10.23 17.40 5.70
C LEU A 54 9.79 16.03 6.24
N LEU A 55 10.70 15.05 6.30
CA LEU A 55 10.37 13.70 6.74
C LEU A 55 9.88 13.66 8.19
N MET A 56 10.41 14.50 9.07
CA MET A 56 9.90 14.65 10.44
C MET A 56 8.45 15.17 10.45
N ALA A 57 8.15 16.20 9.64
CA ALA A 57 6.80 16.75 9.52
C ALA A 57 5.81 15.72 8.93
N VAL A 58 6.22 15.03 7.85
CA VAL A 58 5.46 13.97 7.18
C VAL A 58 5.14 12.82 8.13
N ASN A 59 6.14 12.32 8.86
CA ASN A 59 5.95 11.23 9.81
C ASN A 59 5.03 11.64 10.97
N ARG A 60 5.17 12.87 11.49
CA ARG A 60 4.26 13.40 12.51
C ARG A 60 2.85 13.57 11.98
N PHE A 61 2.67 14.11 10.79
CA PHE A 61 1.37 14.21 10.13
C PHE A 61 0.72 12.84 10.01
N LYS A 62 1.45 11.83 9.52
CA LYS A 62 0.97 10.45 9.44
C LYS A 62 0.57 9.89 10.80
N GLN A 63 1.45 9.97 11.79
CA GLN A 63 1.20 9.44 13.14
C GLN A 63 -0.03 10.07 13.81
N ILE A 64 -0.16 11.40 13.73
CA ILE A 64 -1.33 12.09 14.29
C ILE A 64 -2.58 11.73 13.49
N SER A 65 -2.49 11.62 12.15
CA SER A 65 -3.64 11.29 11.30
C SER A 65 -4.24 9.92 11.57
N ILE A 66 -3.45 8.97 12.07
CA ILE A 66 -3.93 7.65 12.48
C ILE A 66 -4.93 7.75 13.64
N GLY A 67 -4.73 8.68 14.58
CA GLY A 67 -5.61 8.88 15.73
C GLY A 67 -6.63 10.00 15.56
N ASP A 68 -6.24 11.10 14.92
CA ASP A 68 -7.00 12.34 14.80
C ASP A 68 -6.53 13.13 13.55
N TYR A 69 -7.11 12.81 12.39
CA TYR A 69 -6.74 13.46 11.12
C TYR A 69 -7.08 14.96 11.09
N GLU A 70 -8.11 15.40 11.81
CA GLU A 70 -8.48 16.82 11.85
C GLU A 70 -7.41 17.62 12.59
N LYS A 71 -6.93 17.10 13.73
CA LYS A 71 -5.79 17.69 14.44
C LYS A 71 -4.53 17.71 13.58
N ALA A 72 -4.25 16.65 12.82
CA ALA A 72 -3.12 16.63 11.90
C ALA A 72 -3.23 17.74 10.84
N LEU A 73 -4.42 17.93 10.26
CA LEU A 73 -4.66 19.01 9.30
C LEU A 73 -4.52 20.40 9.93
N LEU A 74 -5.04 20.62 11.14
CA LEU A 74 -4.87 21.90 11.84
C LEU A 74 -3.39 22.25 12.09
N MET A 75 -2.56 21.24 12.36
CA MET A 75 -1.14 21.43 12.65
C MET A 75 -0.29 21.65 11.39
N PHE A 76 -0.59 20.94 10.30
CA PHE A 76 0.30 20.86 9.14
C PHE A 76 -0.29 21.43 7.86
N ALA A 77 -1.60 21.55 7.70
CA ALA A 77 -2.22 21.94 6.45
C ALA A 77 -2.61 23.43 6.42
N THR A 78 -2.56 24.04 5.24
CA THR A 78 -3.18 25.35 4.97
C THR A 78 -4.71 25.23 4.83
N ASP A 79 -5.43 26.34 4.87
CA ASP A 79 -6.90 26.34 4.74
C ASP A 79 -7.39 25.72 3.42
N ASP A 80 -6.68 25.95 2.31
CA ASP A 80 -6.99 25.36 1.01
C ASP A 80 -6.84 23.83 1.03
N ALA A 81 -5.75 23.35 1.64
CA ALA A 81 -5.53 21.92 1.84
C ALA A 81 -6.59 21.32 2.78
N VAL A 82 -6.94 21.98 3.88
CA VAL A 82 -8.01 21.55 4.79
C VAL A 82 -9.33 21.42 4.03
N ALA A 83 -9.69 22.42 3.21
CA ALA A 83 -10.89 22.38 2.38
C ALA A 83 -10.86 21.20 1.40
N LYS A 84 -9.68 20.87 0.87
CA LYS A 84 -9.52 19.73 -0.04
C LYS A 84 -9.68 18.38 0.66
N PHE A 85 -9.09 18.19 1.84
CA PHE A 85 -9.30 16.98 2.64
C PHE A 85 -10.75 16.81 3.07
N ARG A 86 -11.47 17.90 3.37
CA ARG A 86 -12.92 17.83 3.63
C ARG A 86 -13.71 17.31 2.42
N ARG A 87 -13.34 17.71 1.20
CA ARG A 87 -13.95 17.17 -0.03
C ARG A 87 -13.65 15.68 -0.21
N PHE A 88 -12.43 15.23 0.11
CA PHE A 88 -12.13 13.79 0.12
C PHE A 88 -12.98 13.05 1.15
N SER A 89 -13.16 13.59 2.36
CA SER A 89 -14.06 13.03 3.37
C SER A 89 -15.51 12.90 2.86
N GLN A 90 -15.98 13.85 2.07
CA GLN A 90 -17.33 13.81 1.49
C GLN A 90 -17.44 12.84 0.30
N ASN A 91 -16.43 12.79 -0.57
CA ASN A 91 -16.52 12.07 -1.85
C ASN A 91 -16.00 10.63 -1.77
N ILE A 92 -14.93 10.40 -1.01
CA ILE A 92 -14.25 9.10 -0.92
C ILE A 92 -14.75 8.32 0.29
N TRP A 93 -14.96 9.00 1.41
CA TRP A 93 -15.41 8.42 2.68
C TRP A 93 -16.91 8.62 2.93
N ALA A 94 -17.73 8.83 1.89
CA ALA A 94 -19.16 9.11 2.04
C ALA A 94 -19.91 8.08 2.93
N GLU A 95 -19.55 6.81 2.80
CA GLU A 95 -20.19 5.67 3.48
C GLU A 95 -19.44 5.22 4.75
N THR A 96 -18.45 5.98 5.23
CA THR A 96 -17.63 5.60 6.40
C THR A 96 -17.27 6.83 7.21
N PRO A 97 -17.37 6.81 8.56
CA PRO A 97 -16.92 7.94 9.38
C PRO A 97 -15.50 8.38 8.97
N PRO A 98 -15.29 9.65 8.57
CA PRO A 98 -14.01 10.07 7.99
C PRO A 98 -12.79 9.76 8.86
N ALA A 99 -12.92 9.88 10.18
CA ALA A 99 -11.86 9.52 11.12
C ALA A 99 -11.40 8.06 10.97
N MET A 100 -12.35 7.13 10.76
CA MET A 100 -12.03 5.72 10.54
C MET A 100 -11.38 5.49 9.18
N GLY A 101 -11.89 6.14 8.12
CA GLY A 101 -11.32 6.04 6.77
C GLY A 101 -9.88 6.54 6.70
N TRP A 102 -9.62 7.73 7.25
CA TRP A 102 -8.28 8.29 7.33
C TRP A 102 -7.34 7.51 8.23
N SER A 103 -7.81 7.03 9.38
CA SER A 103 -7.02 6.16 10.25
C SER A 103 -6.59 4.88 9.53
N TYR A 104 -7.52 4.22 8.84
CA TYR A 104 -7.24 3.03 8.04
C TYR A 104 -6.25 3.32 6.90
N PHE A 105 -6.47 4.39 6.13
CA PHE A 105 -5.59 4.75 5.02
C PHE A 105 -4.17 5.02 5.53
N MET A 106 -4.01 5.92 6.51
CA MET A 106 -2.70 6.36 6.99
C MET A 106 -1.94 5.26 7.76
N SER A 107 -2.63 4.39 8.50
CA SER A 107 -1.97 3.29 9.23
C SER A 107 -1.35 2.22 8.32
N SER A 108 -1.82 2.12 7.08
CA SER A 108 -1.40 1.08 6.15
C SER A 108 -0.67 1.63 4.90
N SER A 109 -0.40 2.94 4.87
CA SER A 109 0.35 3.58 3.79
C SER A 109 1.86 3.53 4.00
N VAL A 110 2.59 3.17 2.95
CA VAL A 110 4.01 3.48 2.79
C VAL A 110 4.15 4.91 2.26
N HIS A 111 5.30 5.56 2.44
CA HIS A 111 5.51 6.89 1.87
C HIS A 111 6.80 7.00 1.07
N ALA A 112 6.80 7.90 0.10
CA ALA A 112 7.94 8.23 -0.74
C ALA A 112 7.98 9.73 -1.03
N VAL A 113 9.17 10.25 -1.31
CA VAL A 113 9.40 11.68 -1.54
C VAL A 113 9.79 11.91 -2.99
N GLY A 114 9.02 12.75 -3.68
CA GLY A 114 9.36 13.31 -4.99
C GLY A 114 9.87 14.75 -4.82
N ALA A 115 10.75 15.19 -5.73
CA ALA A 115 11.29 16.54 -5.74
C ALA A 115 11.90 17.03 -4.40
N ALA A 116 12.57 16.14 -3.65
CA ALA A 116 13.07 16.37 -2.30
C ALA A 116 13.94 17.65 -2.10
N GLY A 117 14.67 18.08 -3.14
CA GLY A 117 15.54 19.27 -3.09
C GLY A 117 14.85 20.61 -3.34
N ARG A 118 13.51 20.65 -3.44
CA ARG A 118 12.77 21.85 -3.86
C ARG A 118 12.10 22.57 -2.70
N GLN A 119 11.66 23.80 -2.97
CA GLN A 119 10.82 24.58 -2.05
C GLN A 119 9.44 23.94 -1.86
N GLN A 120 8.99 23.20 -2.87
CA GLN A 120 7.71 22.49 -2.85
C GLN A 120 7.88 20.99 -3.12
N PRO A 121 8.38 20.22 -2.15
CA PRO A 121 8.52 18.78 -2.32
C PRO A 121 7.15 18.09 -2.32
N LEU A 122 7.07 16.96 -3.02
CA LEU A 122 5.89 16.11 -3.05
C LEU A 122 6.13 14.87 -2.20
N VAL A 123 5.09 14.46 -1.48
CA VAL A 123 5.12 13.25 -0.67
C VAL A 123 3.92 12.40 -1.04
N ALA A 124 4.18 11.18 -1.48
CA ALA A 124 3.15 10.17 -1.69
C ALA A 124 2.95 9.38 -0.40
N PHE A 125 1.71 9.23 0.04
CA PHE A 125 1.28 8.14 0.91
C PHE A 125 0.57 7.11 0.04
N TYR A 126 1.20 5.97 -0.19
CA TYR A 126 0.67 4.88 -1.01
C TYR A 126 0.12 3.78 -0.11
N ASN A 127 -1.16 3.44 -0.26
CA ASN A 127 -1.78 2.29 0.40
C ASN A 127 -1.66 1.05 -0.50
N PRO A 128 -0.78 0.08 -0.18
CA PRO A 128 -0.52 -1.08 -1.04
C PRO A 128 -1.74 -1.99 -1.23
N TRP A 129 -2.60 -2.06 -0.21
CA TRP A 129 -3.72 -2.98 -0.16
C TRP A 129 -4.85 -2.55 -1.09
N CYS A 130 -5.07 -1.25 -1.19
CA CYS A 130 -6.06 -0.65 -2.07
C CYS A 130 -5.46 -0.13 -3.37
N ASP A 131 -4.13 -0.08 -3.50
CA ASP A 131 -3.44 0.51 -4.65
C ASP A 131 -3.88 1.96 -4.92
N VAL A 132 -3.91 2.76 -3.85
CA VAL A 132 -4.35 4.16 -3.85
C VAL A 132 -3.23 5.05 -3.34
N PHE A 133 -3.01 6.18 -4.00
CA PHE A 133 -2.10 7.23 -3.59
C PHE A 133 -2.86 8.42 -2.99
N LEU A 134 -2.30 8.99 -1.94
CA LEU A 134 -2.51 10.37 -1.53
C LEU A 134 -1.19 11.11 -1.81
N ILE A 135 -1.16 11.92 -2.87
CA ILE A 135 -0.03 12.80 -3.16
C ILE A 135 -0.26 14.10 -2.38
N THR A 136 0.76 14.58 -1.69
CA THR A 136 0.71 15.83 -0.90
C THR A 136 1.84 16.75 -1.33
N GLU A 137 1.52 18.02 -1.54
CA GLU A 137 2.50 19.07 -1.80
C GLU A 137 2.77 19.82 -0.50
N TRP A 138 4.05 19.97 -0.19
CA TRP A 138 4.53 20.63 1.02
C TRP A 138 5.23 21.92 0.65
N ARG A 139 5.22 22.93 1.51
CA ARG A 139 5.97 24.18 1.36
C ARG A 139 6.97 24.29 2.49
N MET A 140 8.22 24.61 2.15
CA MET A 140 9.38 24.59 3.07
C MET A 140 9.84 25.99 3.51
N ASP A 141 9.10 27.05 3.18
CA ASP A 141 9.48 28.45 3.40
C ASP A 141 9.11 29.00 4.79
N GLU A 142 8.37 28.24 5.59
CA GLU A 142 8.01 28.55 6.99
C GLU A 142 8.89 27.75 7.97
N ASP A 143 8.88 28.15 9.26
CA ASP A 143 9.59 27.45 10.35
C ASP A 143 9.18 25.96 10.49
N ILE A 144 7.98 25.62 9.99
CA ILE A 144 7.43 24.26 9.98
C ILE A 144 6.89 23.98 8.57
N PRO A 145 7.27 22.86 7.92
CA PRO A 145 6.71 22.48 6.62
C PRO A 145 5.19 22.43 6.65
N ARG A 146 4.55 23.07 5.66
CA ARG A 146 3.08 23.12 5.53
C ARG A 146 2.59 22.33 4.32
N LEU A 147 1.56 21.53 4.48
CA LEU A 147 0.82 20.89 3.40
C LEU A 147 -0.09 21.93 2.72
N VAL A 148 0.14 22.15 1.42
CA VAL A 148 -0.52 23.21 0.63
C VAL A 148 -1.49 22.70 -0.42
N ASP A 149 -1.27 21.48 -0.91
CA ASP A 149 -2.18 20.81 -1.85
C ASP A 149 -2.10 19.30 -1.61
N ALA A 150 -3.12 18.58 -2.06
CA ALA A 150 -3.13 17.13 -2.03
C ALA A 150 -4.00 16.56 -3.13
N GLU A 151 -3.79 15.31 -3.56
CA GLU A 151 -4.72 14.61 -4.43
C GLU A 151 -4.77 13.12 -4.13
N MET A 152 -5.96 12.53 -4.20
CA MET A 152 -6.14 11.09 -4.08
C MET A 152 -6.37 10.45 -5.44
N LEU A 153 -5.55 9.45 -5.78
CA LEU A 153 -5.57 8.81 -7.09
C LEU A 153 -5.49 7.28 -6.98
N MET A 154 -6.12 6.59 -7.92
CA MET A 154 -5.79 5.19 -8.21
C MET A 154 -4.32 5.09 -8.63
N GLY A 155 -3.63 4.03 -8.20
CA GLY A 155 -2.24 3.78 -8.58
C GLY A 155 -2.02 3.63 -10.09
N ASP A 156 -3.05 3.24 -10.85
CA ASP A 156 -2.96 3.13 -12.31
C ASP A 156 -2.71 4.46 -12.99
N TRP A 157 -3.19 5.58 -12.44
CA TRP A 157 -2.90 6.90 -12.99
C TRP A 157 -1.41 7.25 -12.90
N LEU A 158 -0.70 6.65 -11.94
CA LEU A 158 0.74 6.85 -11.76
C LEU A 158 1.58 5.89 -12.60
N ARG A 159 1.04 4.77 -13.08
CA ARG A 159 1.82 3.78 -13.85
C ARG A 159 1.53 3.90 -15.34
N PRO A 160 2.54 4.17 -16.19
CA PRO A 160 2.33 4.35 -17.62
C PRO A 160 1.81 3.06 -18.28
N GLY A 161 0.88 3.20 -19.22
CA GLY A 161 0.37 2.10 -20.05
C GLY A 161 -0.50 1.07 -19.31
N LYS A 162 -0.98 1.36 -18.10
CA LYS A 162 -1.88 0.48 -17.36
C LYS A 162 -3.34 0.81 -17.65
N GLU A 163 -4.13 -0.22 -17.90
CA GLU A 163 -5.59 -0.12 -17.93
C GLU A 163 -6.09 0.19 -16.50
N LEU A 164 -7.02 1.15 -16.41
CA LEU A 164 -7.64 1.51 -15.15
C LEU A 164 -8.48 0.35 -14.63
N SER A 165 -8.22 -0.08 -13.40
CA SER A 165 -9.01 -1.12 -12.77
C SER A 165 -9.19 -0.87 -11.28
N PRO A 166 -10.41 -1.07 -10.73
CA PRO A 166 -10.65 -0.98 -9.30
C PRO A 166 -10.14 -2.20 -8.52
N VAL A 167 -9.43 -3.12 -9.16
CA VAL A 167 -8.74 -4.23 -8.49
C VAL A 167 -7.29 -3.80 -8.22
N PRO A 168 -6.74 -3.88 -7.00
CA PRO A 168 -5.35 -3.56 -6.74
C PRO A 168 -4.36 -4.28 -7.68
N ASN A 169 -3.32 -3.60 -8.19
CA ASN A 169 -2.40 -4.16 -9.19
C ASN A 169 -1.80 -5.53 -8.80
N TRP A 170 -1.40 -5.70 -7.54
CA TRP A 170 -0.83 -6.97 -7.03
C TRP A 170 -1.81 -8.15 -7.04
N LEU A 171 -3.12 -7.90 -7.12
CA LEU A 171 -4.13 -8.94 -7.23
C LEU A 171 -4.40 -9.39 -8.67
N ARG A 172 -4.05 -8.57 -9.67
CA ARG A 172 -4.37 -8.79 -11.09
C ARG A 172 -3.51 -9.88 -11.75
N THR A 173 -2.37 -10.22 -11.17
CA THR A 173 -1.44 -11.21 -11.75
C THR A 173 -1.65 -12.60 -11.16
N ASN A 174 -1.33 -13.64 -11.93
CA ASN A 174 -1.31 -15.03 -11.46
C ASN A 174 -0.03 -15.39 -10.68
N THR A 175 0.78 -14.39 -10.32
CA THR A 175 1.99 -14.58 -9.53
C THR A 175 1.66 -14.87 -8.07
N PHE A 176 2.61 -15.50 -7.37
CA PHE A 176 2.56 -15.66 -5.93
C PHE A 176 2.26 -14.32 -5.22
N LYS A 177 1.15 -14.25 -4.49
CA LYS A 177 0.56 -12.97 -4.04
C LYS A 177 1.47 -12.13 -3.12
N PRO A 178 2.21 -12.70 -2.15
CA PRO A 178 3.20 -11.94 -1.38
C PRO A 178 4.28 -11.27 -2.25
N ALA A 179 4.81 -11.98 -3.26
CA ALA A 179 5.77 -11.42 -4.19
C ALA A 179 5.14 -10.36 -5.11
N ALA A 180 3.91 -10.61 -5.60
CA ALA A 180 3.17 -9.64 -6.40
C ALA A 180 2.92 -8.33 -5.63
N LEU A 181 2.64 -8.41 -4.33
CA LEU A 181 2.50 -7.24 -3.47
C LEU A 181 3.81 -6.46 -3.37
N GLY A 182 4.90 -7.13 -3.01
CA GLY A 182 6.23 -6.50 -2.89
C GLY A 182 6.65 -5.79 -4.18
N SER A 183 6.55 -6.47 -5.31
CA SER A 183 6.85 -5.88 -6.63
C SER A 183 5.93 -4.72 -6.98
N SER A 184 4.64 -4.80 -6.67
CA SER A 184 3.68 -3.72 -6.94
C SER A 184 4.01 -2.48 -6.12
N VAL A 185 4.38 -2.63 -4.84
CA VAL A 185 4.80 -1.50 -3.99
C VAL A 185 6.05 -0.86 -4.56
N ALA A 186 7.09 -1.66 -4.80
CA ALA A 186 8.36 -1.18 -5.33
C ALA A 186 8.19 -0.43 -6.66
N GLN A 187 7.46 -1.01 -7.62
CA GLN A 187 7.17 -0.37 -8.90
C GLN A 187 6.40 0.94 -8.71
N SER A 188 5.37 0.96 -7.85
CA SER A 188 4.51 2.14 -7.70
C SER A 188 5.26 3.31 -7.05
N ILE A 189 6.15 3.02 -6.09
CA ILE A 189 7.03 4.02 -5.50
C ILE A 189 8.06 4.55 -6.51
N GLN A 190 8.71 3.67 -7.27
CA GLN A 190 9.67 4.07 -8.30
C GLN A 190 9.01 4.96 -9.37
N GLU A 191 7.83 4.59 -9.84
CA GLU A 191 7.08 5.38 -10.85
C GLU A 191 6.69 6.75 -10.32
N PHE A 192 6.29 6.85 -9.05
CA PHE A 192 6.05 8.13 -8.41
C PHE A 192 7.34 8.97 -8.36
N GLU A 193 8.44 8.40 -7.88
CA GLU A 193 9.72 9.10 -7.74
C GLU A 193 10.25 9.57 -9.10
N GLU A 194 10.28 8.71 -10.12
CA GLU A 194 10.75 9.07 -11.46
C GLU A 194 9.86 10.13 -12.11
N ARG A 195 8.53 10.03 -11.98
CA ARG A 195 7.60 11.02 -12.53
C ARG A 195 7.80 12.40 -11.92
N PHE A 196 8.09 12.46 -10.62
CA PHE A 196 8.23 13.72 -9.88
C PHE A 196 9.69 14.09 -9.59
N LYS A 197 10.65 13.40 -10.17
CA LYS A 197 12.09 13.61 -9.99
C LYS A 197 12.54 15.02 -10.38
N THR A 198 12.02 15.51 -11.51
CA THR A 198 12.51 16.73 -12.15
C THR A 198 11.51 17.86 -12.24
N THR A 199 10.22 17.62 -11.94
CA THR A 199 9.05 18.53 -11.95
C THR A 199 9.21 19.97 -12.49
N GLY A 200 9.90 20.23 -13.61
CA GLY A 200 10.20 21.54 -14.19
C GLY A 200 10.28 22.72 -13.21
N SER A 201 9.90 23.91 -13.63
CA SER A 201 9.46 25.00 -12.74
C SER A 201 7.93 25.09 -12.75
N GLY A 202 7.25 23.99 -13.11
CA GLY A 202 5.83 23.95 -13.43
C GLY A 202 5.00 23.26 -12.35
N PRO A 203 3.67 23.49 -12.30
CA PRO A 203 2.78 22.85 -11.33
C PRO A 203 2.84 21.33 -11.47
N TRP A 204 3.05 20.61 -10.36
CA TRP A 204 3.16 19.15 -10.36
C TRP A 204 1.93 18.46 -10.97
N ARG A 205 0.76 19.10 -10.87
CA ARG A 205 -0.49 18.64 -11.48
C ARG A 205 -0.38 18.39 -12.98
N LYS A 206 0.44 19.15 -13.71
CA LYS A 206 0.65 18.98 -15.15
C LYS A 206 1.39 17.70 -15.53
N GLN A 207 2.03 17.04 -14.57
CA GLN A 207 2.69 15.74 -14.79
C GLN A 207 1.68 14.58 -14.83
N LEU A 208 0.41 14.84 -14.48
CA LEU A 208 -0.66 13.85 -14.46
C LEU A 208 -1.88 14.44 -15.17
N PRO A 209 -2.10 14.13 -16.46
CA PRO A 209 -3.19 14.71 -17.25
C PRO A 209 -4.58 14.53 -16.63
N VAL A 210 -4.80 13.45 -15.86
CA VAL A 210 -6.06 13.24 -15.10
C VAL A 210 -6.36 14.40 -14.14
N LEU A 211 -5.34 15.07 -13.60
CA LEU A 211 -5.49 16.18 -12.66
C LEU A 211 -5.98 17.48 -13.30
N GLU A 212 -5.88 17.58 -14.62
CA GLU A 212 -6.41 18.71 -15.39
C GLU A 212 -7.87 18.46 -15.85
N ASN A 213 -8.37 17.23 -15.68
CA ASN A 213 -9.72 16.85 -16.07
C ASN A 213 -10.59 16.58 -14.83
N GLN A 214 -11.30 17.62 -14.38
CA GLN A 214 -12.19 17.54 -13.23
C GLN A 214 -13.27 16.47 -13.39
N GLN A 215 -13.79 16.26 -14.60
CA GLN A 215 -14.80 15.24 -14.86
C GLN A 215 -14.26 13.83 -14.64
N LEU A 216 -13.06 13.52 -15.15
CA LEU A 216 -12.41 12.24 -14.89
C LEU A 216 -12.13 12.04 -13.40
N LEU A 217 -11.75 13.09 -12.68
CA LEU A 217 -11.57 13.02 -11.23
C LEU A 217 -12.87 12.65 -10.51
N THR A 218 -13.97 13.35 -10.82
CA THR A 218 -15.23 13.21 -10.09
C THR A 218 -16.05 11.99 -10.51
N GLU A 219 -16.02 11.61 -11.79
CA GLU A 219 -16.86 10.55 -12.33
C GLU A 219 -16.15 9.20 -12.41
N VAL A 220 -14.81 9.18 -12.43
CA VAL A 220 -14.03 7.94 -12.56
C VAL A 220 -13.13 7.71 -11.35
N ASN A 221 -12.21 8.64 -11.07
CA ASN A 221 -11.17 8.40 -10.08
C ASN A 221 -11.71 8.34 -8.64
N TYR A 222 -12.44 9.34 -8.15
CA TYR A 222 -12.91 9.33 -6.76
C TYR A 222 -13.89 8.18 -6.46
N PRO A 223 -14.85 7.85 -7.34
CA PRO A 223 -15.68 6.66 -7.14
C PRO A 223 -14.86 5.37 -7.09
N ALA A 224 -13.87 5.21 -7.98
CA ALA A 224 -13.01 4.03 -7.97
C ALA A 224 -12.12 3.95 -6.72
N VAL A 225 -11.51 5.06 -6.30
CA VAL A 225 -10.74 5.16 -5.06
C VAL A 225 -11.61 4.81 -3.85
N SER A 226 -12.82 5.36 -3.77
CA SER A 226 -13.79 5.02 -2.72
C SER A 226 -14.10 3.52 -2.70
N LEU A 227 -14.44 2.94 -3.86
CA LEU A 227 -14.72 1.51 -4.00
C LEU A 227 -13.55 0.64 -3.53
N MET A 228 -12.32 0.96 -3.96
CA MET A 228 -11.11 0.21 -3.59
C MET A 228 -10.85 0.23 -2.08
N LEU A 229 -11.01 1.40 -1.46
CA LEU A 229 -10.80 1.59 -0.02
C LEU A 229 -11.89 0.91 0.80
N LEU A 230 -13.16 1.13 0.45
CA LEU A 230 -14.30 0.55 1.14
C LEU A 230 -14.34 -0.97 1.03
N ASN A 231 -14.05 -1.53 -0.15
CA ASN A 231 -14.02 -2.98 -0.34
C ASN A 231 -12.95 -3.64 0.55
N ASN A 232 -11.74 -3.08 0.62
CA ASN A 232 -10.72 -3.64 1.50
C ASN A 232 -11.09 -3.48 2.99
N LEU A 233 -11.59 -2.31 3.39
CA LEU A 233 -12.03 -2.05 4.76
C LEU A 233 -13.16 -3.00 5.18
N GLN A 234 -14.13 -3.26 4.31
CA GLN A 234 -15.20 -4.23 4.54
C GLN A 234 -14.65 -5.65 4.72
N ASN A 235 -13.69 -6.07 3.89
CA ASN A 235 -13.05 -7.39 4.00
C ASN A 235 -12.30 -7.56 5.33
N ILE A 236 -11.53 -6.54 5.74
CA ILE A 236 -10.84 -6.53 7.03
C ILE A 236 -11.86 -6.57 8.18
N ASN A 237 -12.91 -5.75 8.11
CA ASN A 237 -13.93 -5.70 9.16
C ASN A 237 -14.69 -7.03 9.26
N ALA A 238 -15.03 -7.66 8.15
CA ALA A 238 -15.63 -8.99 8.12
C ALA A 238 -14.71 -10.04 8.78
N PHE A 239 -13.40 -9.95 8.54
CA PHE A 239 -12.42 -10.80 9.22
C PHE A 239 -12.33 -10.51 10.73
N ARG A 240 -12.34 -9.24 11.14
CA ARG A 240 -12.22 -8.83 12.57
C ARG A 240 -13.49 -9.15 13.38
N THR A 241 -14.67 -9.13 12.77
CA THR A 241 -15.94 -9.25 13.50
C THR A 241 -16.24 -10.68 13.96
N LEU A 242 -16.51 -10.87 15.25
CA LEU A 242 -16.96 -12.15 15.83
C LEU A 242 -18.46 -12.35 15.55
N LYS A 243 -18.83 -12.86 14.37
CA LYS A 243 -20.17 -13.46 14.24
C LYS A 243 -20.18 -14.80 14.99
N LYS A 244 -21.26 -15.09 15.72
CA LYS A 244 -21.46 -16.29 16.57
C LYS A 244 -21.33 -17.64 15.84
N GLU A 245 -21.13 -17.63 14.52
CA GLU A 245 -20.91 -18.84 13.74
C GLU A 245 -19.47 -19.35 13.92
N ASN A 246 -19.25 -20.10 15.00
CA ASN A 246 -17.98 -20.73 15.39
C ASN A 246 -17.41 -21.73 14.34
N ASN A 247 -18.09 -21.96 13.21
CA ASN A 247 -17.71 -22.95 12.19
C ASN A 247 -17.40 -22.36 10.80
N SER A 248 -17.20 -21.05 10.68
CA SER A 248 -16.74 -20.48 9.41
C SER A 248 -15.23 -20.64 9.22
N ARG A 249 -14.80 -20.83 7.97
CA ARG A 249 -13.38 -20.88 7.57
C ARG A 249 -12.65 -19.60 8.02
N ILE A 250 -13.28 -18.44 7.84
CA ILE A 250 -12.75 -17.14 8.25
C ILE A 250 -12.55 -17.05 9.77
N ALA A 251 -13.48 -17.54 10.59
CA ALA A 251 -13.31 -17.55 12.05
C ALA A 251 -12.11 -18.42 12.48
N THR A 252 -11.93 -19.58 11.85
CA THR A 252 -10.78 -20.46 12.09
C THR A 252 -9.48 -19.80 11.63
N CYS A 253 -9.47 -19.20 10.43
CA CYS A 253 -8.33 -18.46 9.89
C CYS A 253 -7.90 -17.33 10.82
N ARG A 254 -8.85 -16.54 11.34
CA ARG A 254 -8.59 -15.49 12.34
C ARG A 254 -7.98 -16.05 13.61
N ARG A 255 -8.56 -17.10 14.20
CA ARG A 255 -8.02 -17.70 15.43
C ARG A 255 -6.57 -18.11 15.25
N LEU A 256 -6.27 -18.83 14.16
CA LEU A 256 -4.92 -19.29 13.86
C LEU A 256 -3.96 -18.12 13.60
N THR A 257 -4.43 -17.06 12.92
CA THR A 257 -3.67 -15.81 12.75
C THR A 257 -3.27 -15.21 14.09
N VAL A 258 -4.22 -15.10 15.03
CA VAL A 258 -3.97 -14.59 16.39
C VAL A 258 -2.98 -15.49 17.14
N ASP A 259 -3.07 -16.81 16.98
CA ASP A 259 -2.14 -17.75 17.63
C ASP A 259 -0.70 -17.59 17.10
N VAL A 260 -0.52 -17.39 15.79
CA VAL A 260 0.79 -17.12 15.18
C VAL A 260 1.37 -15.80 15.66
N ILE A 261 0.56 -14.72 15.66
CA ILE A 261 0.98 -13.40 16.17
C ILE A 261 1.37 -13.50 17.64
N ARG A 262 0.57 -14.20 18.46
CA ARG A 262 0.85 -14.38 19.89
C ARG A 262 2.15 -15.15 20.10
N ALA A 263 2.40 -16.21 19.33
CA ALA A 263 3.65 -16.96 19.41
C ALA A 263 4.85 -16.07 19.06
N GLY A 264 4.77 -15.28 17.99
CA GLY A 264 5.81 -14.30 17.63
C GLY A 264 6.03 -13.25 18.71
N ALA A 265 4.95 -12.70 19.28
CA ALA A 265 5.00 -11.71 20.36
C ALA A 265 5.59 -12.22 21.68
N GLN A 266 5.74 -13.54 21.81
CA GLN A 266 6.37 -14.25 22.91
C GLN A 266 7.79 -14.74 22.58
N GLY A 267 8.33 -14.42 21.40
CA GLY A 267 9.63 -14.92 20.92
C GLY A 267 9.62 -16.41 20.57
N GLN A 268 8.46 -16.97 20.24
CA GLN A 268 8.25 -18.40 20.01
C GLN A 268 7.80 -18.71 18.57
N ILE A 269 8.06 -17.81 17.62
CA ILE A 269 7.64 -17.99 16.21
C ILE A 269 8.18 -19.29 15.60
N GLY A 270 9.37 -19.74 16.01
CA GLY A 270 9.96 -21.00 15.56
C GLY A 270 9.13 -22.24 15.89
N LYS A 271 8.19 -22.19 16.85
CA LYS A 271 7.24 -23.29 17.10
C LYS A 271 6.33 -23.56 15.90
N SER A 272 6.09 -22.55 15.07
CA SER A 272 5.30 -22.66 13.83
C SER A 272 6.02 -23.43 12.73
N ARG A 273 7.34 -23.70 12.81
CA ARG A 273 8.09 -24.50 11.83
C ARG A 273 7.47 -25.89 11.58
N LYS A 274 6.87 -26.48 12.62
CA LYS A 274 6.25 -27.81 12.54
C LYS A 274 4.98 -27.85 11.68
N THR A 275 4.29 -26.72 11.55
CA THR A 275 3.05 -26.62 10.79
C THR A 275 3.24 -25.88 9.47
N ALA A 276 4.05 -24.82 9.47
CA ALA A 276 4.35 -24.00 8.29
C ALA A 276 5.52 -24.56 7.47
N ASP A 277 5.40 -25.83 7.07
CA ASP A 277 6.38 -26.63 6.33
C ASP A 277 6.65 -26.16 4.89
N ASP A 278 5.79 -25.33 4.29
CA ASP A 278 6.02 -24.73 2.98
C ASP A 278 6.80 -23.38 3.08
N THR A 279 7.17 -22.95 4.29
CA THR A 279 7.96 -21.73 4.51
C THR A 279 9.42 -21.96 4.13
N LEU A 280 9.98 -21.07 3.31
CA LEU A 280 11.37 -21.16 2.88
C LEU A 280 12.35 -21.07 4.07
N PRO A 281 13.48 -21.80 4.03
CA PRO A 281 14.50 -21.75 5.08
C PRO A 281 14.97 -20.32 5.41
N GLN A 282 15.25 -19.51 4.37
CA GLN A 282 15.73 -18.15 4.53
C GLN A 282 14.69 -17.25 5.22
N THR A 283 13.40 -17.51 5.00
CA THR A 283 12.33 -16.79 5.69
C THR A 283 12.35 -17.11 7.19
N TRP A 284 12.69 -18.34 7.58
CA TRP A 284 12.82 -18.67 9.00
C TRP A 284 13.99 -17.95 9.66
N ASP A 285 15.12 -17.83 8.97
CA ASP A 285 16.28 -17.10 9.48
C ASP A 285 15.92 -15.63 9.76
N VAL A 286 15.14 -15.01 8.85
CA VAL A 286 14.59 -13.66 9.06
C VAL A 286 13.61 -13.64 10.23
N LEU A 287 12.61 -14.53 10.26
CA LEU A 287 11.57 -14.55 11.30
C LEU A 287 12.12 -14.73 12.71
N GLU A 288 13.18 -15.53 12.88
CA GLU A 288 13.83 -15.74 14.17
C GLU A 288 14.67 -14.54 14.63
N GLY A 289 15.09 -13.69 13.70
CA GLY A 289 15.75 -12.40 13.99
C GLY A 289 14.80 -11.23 14.27
N VAL A 290 13.50 -11.37 13.98
CA VAL A 290 12.51 -10.28 14.19
C VAL A 290 12.20 -10.10 15.68
N ASP A 291 12.25 -8.85 16.17
CA ASP A 291 11.89 -8.52 17.56
C ASP A 291 10.43 -8.93 17.86
N ALA A 292 10.22 -9.62 18.99
CA ALA A 292 8.91 -9.97 19.50
C ALA A 292 7.96 -8.76 19.62
N LYS A 293 8.47 -7.55 19.85
CA LYS A 293 7.68 -6.31 19.88
C LYS A 293 7.03 -6.01 18.53
N TRP A 294 7.68 -6.31 17.41
CA TRP A 294 7.14 -6.07 16.07
C TRP A 294 5.83 -6.84 15.86
N PHE A 295 5.79 -8.12 16.26
CA PHE A 295 4.57 -8.94 16.19
C PHE A 295 3.38 -8.34 16.95
N ARG A 296 3.62 -7.59 18.04
CA ARG A 296 2.54 -6.94 18.82
C ARG A 296 1.90 -5.77 18.09
N THR A 297 2.57 -5.24 17.07
CA THR A 297 2.08 -4.11 16.27
C THR A 297 1.34 -4.54 15.02
N LEU A 298 1.36 -5.85 14.69
CA LEU A 298 0.77 -6.40 13.49
C LEU A 298 -0.75 -6.40 13.54
N GLU A 299 -1.37 -5.85 12.50
CA GLU A 299 -2.80 -5.92 12.27
C GLU A 299 -3.13 -6.53 10.91
N ALA A 300 -4.27 -7.21 10.80
CA ALA A 300 -4.78 -7.68 9.52
C ALA A 300 -5.18 -6.49 8.64
N VAL A 301 -4.60 -6.47 7.43
CA VAL A 301 -4.72 -5.39 6.43
C VAL A 301 -5.21 -5.89 5.06
N ALA A 302 -5.17 -7.21 4.82
CA ALA A 302 -5.87 -7.84 3.71
C ALA A 302 -6.12 -9.32 4.01
N VAL A 303 -7.22 -9.86 3.48
CA VAL A 303 -7.58 -11.28 3.60
C VAL A 303 -8.11 -11.76 2.26
N ILE A 304 -7.55 -12.86 1.76
CA ILE A 304 -8.01 -13.53 0.55
C ILE A 304 -8.53 -14.91 0.94
N ASP A 305 -9.82 -15.12 0.70
CA ASP A 305 -10.50 -16.39 0.97
C ASP A 305 -10.62 -17.19 -0.34
N GLY A 306 -9.67 -18.10 -0.58
CA GLY A 306 -9.58 -18.90 -1.79
C GLY A 306 -10.25 -20.27 -1.66
N ASN A 307 -10.25 -21.07 -2.72
CA ASN A 307 -10.83 -22.43 -2.66
C ASN A 307 -10.02 -23.38 -1.76
N ASP A 308 -8.69 -23.25 -1.79
CA ASP A 308 -7.76 -24.16 -1.11
C ASP A 308 -7.35 -23.69 0.29
N GLY A 309 -7.71 -22.48 0.67
CA GLY A 309 -7.23 -21.88 1.90
C GLY A 309 -7.57 -20.41 2.07
N CYS A 310 -6.93 -19.79 3.06
CA CYS A 310 -7.06 -18.40 3.46
C CYS A 310 -5.66 -17.79 3.52
N LEU A 311 -5.44 -16.67 2.84
CA LEU A 311 -4.22 -15.88 2.91
C LEU A 311 -4.49 -14.60 3.69
N VAL A 312 -3.75 -14.37 4.76
CA VAL A 312 -3.89 -13.18 5.61
C VAL A 312 -2.62 -12.38 5.52
N PHE A 313 -2.74 -11.10 5.19
CA PHE A 313 -1.65 -10.13 5.27
C PHE A 313 -1.77 -9.32 6.54
N LEU A 314 -0.64 -9.18 7.22
CA LEU A 314 -0.49 -8.44 8.45
C LEU A 314 0.56 -7.35 8.25
N SER A 315 0.30 -6.15 8.74
CA SER A 315 1.23 -5.04 8.65
C SER A 315 1.28 -4.27 9.98
N PRO A 316 2.46 -3.77 10.39
CA PRO A 316 2.57 -2.90 11.56
C PRO A 316 1.90 -1.55 11.32
N VAL A 317 1.14 -1.07 12.32
CA VAL A 317 0.35 0.19 12.22
C VAL A 317 1.20 1.45 12.02
N PHE A 318 2.43 1.48 12.55
CA PHE A 318 3.26 2.68 12.56
C PHE A 318 4.50 2.61 11.66
N ASP A 319 4.92 1.41 11.26
CA ASP A 319 6.20 1.18 10.59
C ASP A 319 6.04 0.24 9.39
N VAL A 320 5.37 0.74 8.35
CA VAL A 320 4.91 -0.02 7.17
C VAL A 320 6.07 -0.38 6.21
N ASN A 321 7.28 -0.62 6.72
CA ASN A 321 8.44 -0.99 5.89
C ASN A 321 8.36 -2.43 5.35
N GLY A 322 7.48 -3.25 5.92
CA GLY A 322 7.21 -4.59 5.43
C GLY A 322 5.91 -5.15 6.00
N SER A 323 5.58 -6.37 5.55
CA SER A 323 4.38 -7.08 5.97
C SER A 323 4.66 -8.56 6.17
N LEU A 324 3.83 -9.22 6.98
CA LEU A 324 3.81 -10.67 7.15
C LEU A 324 2.63 -11.25 6.37
N SER A 325 2.83 -12.33 5.62
CA SER A 325 1.70 -13.10 5.07
C SER A 325 1.63 -14.48 5.70
N LEU A 326 0.43 -14.89 6.05
CA LEU A 326 0.12 -16.21 6.60
C LEU A 326 -0.82 -16.94 5.64
N PHE A 327 -0.37 -18.07 5.11
CA PHE A 327 -1.21 -18.95 4.31
C PHE A 327 -1.68 -20.14 5.13
N PHE A 328 -3.00 -20.29 5.24
CA PHE A 328 -3.66 -21.42 5.87
C PHE A 328 -4.32 -22.28 4.79
N LYS A 329 -3.97 -23.56 4.71
CA LYS A 329 -4.57 -24.52 3.77
C LYS A 329 -5.62 -25.38 4.45
N GLY A 330 -6.69 -25.73 3.73
CA GLY A 330 -7.74 -26.62 4.21
C GLY A 330 -9.13 -25.99 4.10
N LYS A 331 -10.13 -26.69 4.66
CA LYS A 331 -11.55 -26.29 4.60
C LYS A 331 -12.11 -26.09 6.00
N LYS A 332 -12.90 -25.03 6.20
CA LYS A 332 -13.60 -24.72 7.46
C LYS A 332 -12.69 -24.83 8.70
N ALA A 333 -12.93 -25.81 9.57
CA ALA A 333 -12.21 -26.01 10.83
C ALA A 333 -10.84 -26.71 10.64
N ASP A 334 -10.60 -27.35 9.49
CA ASP A 334 -9.37 -28.10 9.21
C ASP A 334 -8.24 -27.23 8.65
N LEU A 335 -8.38 -25.90 8.73
CA LEU A 335 -7.32 -24.99 8.34
C LEU A 335 -6.06 -25.24 9.17
N ARG A 336 -4.93 -25.32 8.49
CA ARG A 336 -3.61 -25.40 9.10
C ARG A 336 -2.71 -24.36 8.46
N LEU A 337 -1.89 -23.72 9.29
CA LEU A 337 -0.83 -22.86 8.78
C LEU A 337 0.09 -23.73 7.92
N LYS A 338 0.38 -23.29 6.69
CA LYS A 338 1.28 -23.98 5.77
C LYS A 338 2.48 -23.14 5.40
N ARG A 339 2.32 -21.81 5.35
CA ARG A 339 3.40 -20.91 4.94
C ARG A 339 3.33 -19.58 5.68
N ILE A 340 4.50 -19.07 6.02
CA ILE A 340 4.73 -17.70 6.49
C ILE A 340 5.68 -17.05 5.49
N ASP A 341 5.42 -15.82 5.06
CA ASP A 341 6.37 -15.03 4.28
C ASP A 341 6.54 -13.65 4.89
N VAL A 342 7.77 -13.12 4.85
CA VAL A 342 8.09 -11.73 5.17
C VAL A 342 8.24 -10.98 3.85
N ILE A 343 7.51 -9.88 3.71
CA ILE A 343 7.49 -9.04 2.53
C ILE A 343 8.23 -7.76 2.89
N ASP A 344 9.51 -7.68 2.53
CA ASP A 344 10.35 -6.50 2.73
C ASP A 344 10.25 -5.57 1.53
N TYR A 345 9.48 -4.48 1.65
CA TYR A 345 9.28 -3.56 0.53
C TYR A 345 10.59 -2.88 0.10
N SER A 346 11.52 -2.68 1.03
CA SER A 346 12.81 -2.07 0.71
C SER A 346 13.67 -3.01 -0.14
N GLY A 347 13.71 -4.30 0.17
CA GLY A 347 14.36 -5.33 -0.63
C GLY A 347 13.85 -5.39 -2.06
N PHE A 348 12.52 -5.41 -2.25
CA PHE A 348 11.91 -5.38 -3.59
C PHE A 348 12.26 -4.09 -4.35
N TYR A 349 12.26 -2.94 -3.66
CA TYR A 349 12.61 -1.66 -4.27
C TYR A 349 14.08 -1.64 -4.74
N GLN A 350 15.02 -2.11 -3.91
CA GLN A 350 16.44 -2.19 -4.29
C GLN A 350 16.67 -3.15 -5.45
N GLU A 351 15.95 -4.27 -5.50
CA GLU A 351 16.08 -5.24 -6.60
C GLU A 351 15.66 -4.62 -7.94
N ILE A 352 14.54 -3.88 -7.97
CA ILE A 352 14.08 -3.22 -9.19
C ILE A 352 15.07 -2.11 -9.60
N LYS A 353 15.55 -1.31 -8.64
CA LYS A 353 16.52 -0.25 -8.91
C LYS A 353 17.84 -0.81 -9.46
N GLY A 354 18.37 -1.87 -8.85
CA GLY A 354 19.60 -2.55 -9.31
C GLY A 354 19.45 -3.21 -10.68
N LYS A 355 18.25 -3.65 -11.08
CA LYS A 355 17.98 -4.15 -12.43
C LYS A 355 17.93 -3.04 -13.50
N GLY A 356 17.65 -1.79 -13.10
CA GLY A 356 17.70 -0.61 -13.98
C GLY A 356 19.12 -0.10 -14.25
N GLU A 357 20.09 -0.49 -13.43
CA GLU A 357 21.51 -0.10 -13.53
C GLU A 357 22.35 -1.25 -14.09
N ALA A 358 21.91 -1.90 -15.18
CA ALA A 358 22.80 -2.77 -15.93
C ALA A 358 24.01 -1.94 -16.41
N PRO A 359 25.26 -2.38 -16.17
CA PRO A 359 26.42 -1.62 -16.59
C PRO A 359 26.38 -1.45 -18.11
N HIS A 360 26.56 -0.22 -18.59
CA HIS A 360 26.94 0.05 -19.96
C HIS A 360 28.21 -0.77 -20.26
N LYS A 361 28.04 -2.00 -20.75
CA LYS A 361 29.08 -2.67 -21.51
C LYS A 361 29.16 -1.90 -22.82
N GLU A 362 30.13 -1.01 -22.89
CA GLU A 362 30.84 -0.75 -24.14
C GLU A 362 31.18 -2.11 -24.77
N LEU A 363 30.36 -2.53 -25.73
CA LEU A 363 30.79 -3.46 -26.75
C LEU A 363 31.32 -2.60 -27.89
N SER A 364 32.57 -2.19 -27.73
CA SER A 364 33.44 -1.91 -28.86
C SER A 364 33.67 -3.23 -29.62
N LEU A 365 33.17 -3.28 -30.85
CA LEU A 365 33.79 -4.02 -31.94
C LEU A 365 33.96 -3.07 -33.13
#